data_AF-A0A845PRK4-F1
#
_entry.id   AF-A0A845PRK4-F1
#
_cell.length_a   1.000
_cell.length_b   1.000
_cell.length_c   1.000
_cell.angle_alpha   90.00
_cell.angle_beta   90.00
_cell.angle_gamma   90.00
#
_symmetry.space_group_name_H-M   'P 1'
#
loop_
_entity.id
_entity.type
_entity.pdbx_description
1 polymer ?
#
loop_
_entity_poly.entity_id
_entity_poly.type
_entity_poly.pdbx_seq_one_letter_code
_entity_poly.pdbx_strand_id
1 'polypeptide(L)' 'MRSINMRDYPRIEEILTNAFKENKSVNYMLRKKDESLISKLMSYSIFKGENSGYICMNEEETACVICVDLKKIDYDIRVF' A
#
# COMPACT_ATOMS: atom_id res chain seq x y z
N MET A 1 17.11 -4.86 2.41
CA MET A 1 15.78 -4.65 1.78
C MET A 1 15.80 -5.32 0.43
N ARG A 2 14.75 -6.09 0.10
CA ARG A 2 14.65 -6.83 -1.17
C ARG A 2 13.56 -6.24 -2.06
N SER A 3 13.76 -6.34 -3.37
CA SER A 3 12.70 -6.12 -4.35
C SER A 3 11.60 -7.16 -4.17
N ILE A 4 10.37 -6.77 -4.48
CA ILE A 4 9.20 -7.61 -4.31
C ILE A 4 8.79 -8.27 -5.64
N ASN A 5 8.03 -9.34 -5.57
CA ASN A 5 7.34 -9.96 -6.69
C ASN A 5 5.84 -10.11 -6.36
N MET A 6 5.03 -10.52 -7.35
CA MET A 6 3.57 -10.63 -7.19
C MET A 6 3.12 -11.53 -6.03
N ARG A 7 3.92 -12.52 -5.62
CA ARG A 7 3.58 -13.41 -4.49
C ARG A 7 3.73 -12.71 -3.14
N ASP A 8 4.45 -11.60 -3.09
CA ASP A 8 4.65 -10.81 -1.88
C ASP A 8 3.46 -9.88 -1.59
N TYR A 9 2.59 -9.61 -2.57
CA TYR A 9 1.51 -8.62 -2.43
C TYR A 9 0.55 -8.90 -1.27
N PRO A 10 0.05 -10.14 -1.08
CA PRO A 10 -0.81 -10.44 0.07
C PRO A 10 -0.13 -10.17 1.41
N ARG A 11 1.17 -10.48 1.50
CA ARG A 11 1.96 -10.25 2.72
C ARG A 11 2.19 -8.78 2.98
N ILE A 12 2.46 -7.99 1.94
CA ILE A 12 2.62 -6.54 2.04
C ILE A 12 1.31 -5.88 2.46
N GLU A 13 0.19 -6.27 1.86
CA GLU A 13 -1.13 -5.78 2.21
C GLU A 13 -1.45 -6.07 3.68
N GLU A 14 -1.13 -7.27 4.18
CA GLU A 14 -1.28 -7.66 5.58
C GLU A 14 -0.42 -6.79 6.51
N ILE A 15 0.88 -6.63 6.22
CA ILE A 15 1.81 -5.81 7.01
C ILE A 15 1.29 -4.38 7.13
N LEU A 16 0.94 -3.77 6.01
CA LEU A 16 0.50 -2.38 5.99
C LEU A 16 -0.88 -2.20 6.63
N THR A 17 -1.83 -3.11 6.38
CA THR A 17 -3.15 -3.06 7.00
C THR A 17 -3.05 -3.13 8.52
N ASN A 18 -2.23 -4.05 9.03
CA ASN A 18 -1.97 -4.16 10.47
C ASN A 18 -1.27 -2.93 11.05
N ALA A 19 -0.36 -2.29 10.31
CA ALA A 19 0.30 -1.07 10.74
C ALA A 19 -0.65 0.13 10.87
N PHE A 20 -1.72 0.18 10.05
CA PHE A 20 -2.62 1.34 9.99
C PHE A 20 -4.00 1.14 10.61
N LYS A 21 -4.44 -0.09 10.94
CA LYS A 21 -5.79 -0.34 11.50
C LYS A 21 -6.11 0.38 12.80
N GLU A 22 -5.10 0.63 13.63
CA GLU A 22 -5.24 1.40 14.87
C GLU A 22 -4.82 2.88 14.72
N ASN A 23 -4.44 3.31 13.52
CA ASN A 23 -3.99 4.68 13.28
C ASN A 23 -5.19 5.65 13.27
N LYS A 24 -5.24 6.57 14.23
CA LYS A 24 -6.33 7.54 14.38
C LYS A 24 -6.52 8.43 13.16
N SER A 25 -5.43 8.84 12.50
CA SER A 25 -5.49 9.70 11.31
C SER A 25 -6.08 8.95 10.11
N VAL A 26 -5.68 7.69 9.90
CA VAL A 26 -6.24 6.85 8.83
C VAL A 26 -7.72 6.59 9.08
N ASN A 27 -8.09 6.22 10.30
CA ASN A 27 -9.49 6.00 10.68
C ASN A 27 -10.34 7.27 10.52
N TYR A 28 -9.76 8.44 10.83
CA TYR A 28 -10.42 9.74 10.59
C TYR A 28 -10.66 9.99 9.10
N MET A 29 -9.65 9.76 8.25
CA MET A 29 -9.78 9.90 6.79
C MET A 29 -10.84 8.97 6.20
N LEU A 30 -10.92 7.73 6.70
CA LEU A 30 -11.91 6.74 6.26
C LEU A 30 -13.31 6.94 6.87
N ARG A 31 -13.46 7.84 7.85
CA ARG A 31 -14.70 8.12 8.59
C ARG A 31 -15.31 6.92 9.35
N LYS A 32 -14.64 5.77 9.34
CA LYS A 32 -15.02 4.55 10.05
C LYS A 32 -13.77 3.72 10.29
N LYS A 33 -13.71 3.06 11.45
CA LYS A 33 -12.71 2.03 11.73
C LYS A 33 -13.16 0.73 11.07
N ASP A 34 -12.67 0.48 9.86
CA ASP A 34 -13.04 -0.68 9.04
C ASP A 34 -11.79 -1.24 8.35
N GLU A 35 -11.35 -2.42 8.81
CA GLU A 35 -10.14 -3.07 8.32
C GLU A 35 -10.23 -3.36 6.80
N SER A 36 -11.43 -3.65 6.28
CA SER A 36 -11.61 -3.92 4.84
C SER A 36 -11.36 -2.68 3.98
N LEU A 37 -11.65 -1.49 4.50
CA LEU A 37 -11.36 -0.22 3.80
C LEU A 37 -9.88 0.11 3.84
N ILE A 38 -9.21 -0.20 4.94
CA ILE A 38 -7.76 -0.03 5.08
C ILE A 38 -7.04 -0.99 4.14
N SER A 39 -7.45 -2.25 4.08
CA SER A 39 -6.95 -3.25 3.13
C SER A 39 -7.03 -2.73 1.70
N LYS A 40 -8.20 -2.26 1.27
CA LYS A 40 -8.39 -1.64 -0.06
C LYS A 40 -7.48 -0.44 -0.31
N LEU A 41 -7.27 0.42 0.69
CA LEU A 41 -6.35 1.54 0.60
C LEU A 41 -4.90 1.07 0.42
N MET A 42 -4.51 -0.01 1.10
CA MET A 42 -3.18 -0.61 0.94
C MET A 42 -3.03 -1.27 -0.43
N SER A 43 -4.03 -2.02 -0.92
CA SER A 43 -4.01 -2.59 -2.28
C SER A 43 -3.86 -1.50 -3.34
N TYR A 44 -4.59 -0.38 -3.20
CA TYR A 44 -4.44 0.77 -4.10
C TYR A 44 -3.04 1.39 -4.03
N SER A 45 -2.48 1.48 -2.83
CA SER A 45 -1.12 2.00 -2.64
C SER A 45 -0.07 1.09 -3.29
N ILE A 46 -0.23 -0.24 -3.19
CA ILE A 46 0.61 -1.23 -3.88
C ILE A 46 0.51 -1.03 -5.38
N PHE A 47 -0.71 -0.96 -5.93
CA PHE A 47 -0.92 -0.70 -7.35
C PHE A 47 -0.21 0.58 -7.83
N LYS A 48 -0.30 1.67 -7.05
CA LYS A 48 0.41 2.92 -7.38
C LYS A 48 1.93 2.81 -7.27
N GLY A 49 2.44 2.09 -6.29
CA GLY A 49 3.87 1.82 -6.15
C GLY A 49 4.43 0.97 -7.29
N GLU A 50 3.67 0.00 -7.79
CA GLU A 50 4.05 -0.85 -8.91
C GLU A 50 4.15 -0.07 -10.23
N ASN A 51 3.16 0.78 -10.52
CA ASN A 51 3.08 1.49 -11.80
C ASN A 51 3.91 2.77 -11.84
N SER A 52 4.00 3.49 -10.72
CA SER A 52 4.57 4.84 -10.67
C SER A 52 5.71 4.94 -9.67
N GLY A 53 6.36 3.85 -9.26
CA GLY A 53 7.27 3.89 -8.13
C GLY A 53 8.15 2.66 -7.96
N TYR A 54 8.42 2.33 -6.70
CA TYR A 54 9.02 1.06 -6.29
C TYR A 54 8.50 0.64 -4.92
N ILE A 55 8.56 -0.66 -4.67
CA ILE A 55 8.14 -1.26 -3.41
C ILE A 55 9.26 -2.18 -2.91
N CYS A 56 9.55 -2.11 -1.63
CA CYS A 56 10.59 -2.91 -1.00
C CYS A 56 10.10 -3.48 0.33
N MET A 57 10.52 -4.71 0.62
CA MET A 57 10.26 -5.38 1.90
C MET A 57 11.59 -5.69 2.60
N ASN A 58 11.60 -5.70 3.92
CA ASN A 58 12.76 -6.19 4.67
C ASN A 58 12.89 -7.72 4.55
N GLU A 59 14.05 -8.25 4.90
CA GLU A 59 14.35 -9.69 4.76
C GLU A 59 13.50 -10.57 5.69
N GLU A 60 13.07 -10.02 6.82
CA GLU A 60 12.23 -10.71 7.80
C GLU A 60 10.72 -10.66 7.46
N GLU A 61 10.33 -9.96 6.39
CA GLU A 61 8.94 -9.81 5.97
C GLU A 61 8.02 -9.26 7.08
N THR A 62 8.54 -8.30 7.83
CA THR A 62 7.86 -7.59 8.93
C THR A 62 7.63 -6.11 8.63
N ALA A 63 8.31 -5.55 7.63
CA ALA A 63 8.21 -4.14 7.27
C ALA A 63 8.30 -3.95 5.75
N CYS A 64 7.51 -3.01 5.23
CA CYS A 64 7.46 -2.67 3.81
C CYS A 64 7.48 -1.15 3.62
N VAL A 65 8.06 -0.71 2.51
CA VAL A 65 8.03 0.67 2.03
C VAL A 65 7.45 0.70 0.62
N ILE A 66 6.49 1.60 0.40
CA ILE A 66 5.99 1.96 -0.92
C ILE A 66 6.46 3.38 -1.21
N CYS A 67 7.23 3.56 -2.29
CA CYS A 67 7.65 4.87 -2.76
C CYS A 67 6.98 5.17 -4.09
N VAL A 68 6.15 6.21 -4.12
CA VAL A 68 5.45 6.66 -5.34
C VAL A 68 6.17 7.89 -5.90
N ASP A 69 6.55 7.82 -7.17
CA ASP A 69 7.07 8.95 -7.93
C ASP A 69 5.91 9.74 -8.56
N LEU A 70 5.57 10.86 -7.93
CA LEU A 70 4.47 11.73 -8.36
C LEU A 70 4.70 12.38 -9.75
N LYS A 71 5.94 12.36 -10.27
CA LYS A 71 6.26 12.86 -11.62
C LYS A 71 6.05 11.81 -12.70
N LYS A 72 6.02 10.53 -12.34
CA LYS A 72 5.57 9.44 -13.21
C LYS A 72 4.05 9.39 -13.17
N ILE A 73 3.43 10.40 -13.79
CA ILE A 73 1.99 10.46 -13.96
C ILE A 73 1.58 9.31 -14.86
N ASP A 74 0.77 8.42 -14.29
CA ASP A 74 0.02 7.41 -15.02
C ASP A 74 -1.03 8.16 -15.86
N TYR A 75 -0.88 8.16 -17.19
CA TYR A 75 -1.80 8.83 -18.12
C TYR A 75 -3.20 8.18 -18.16
N ASP A 76 -3.45 7.15 -17.34
CA ASP A 76 -4.67 6.37 -17.33
C ASP A 76 -5.45 6.43 -16.00
N ILE A 77 -5.58 7.64 -15.43
CA ILE A 77 -6.65 7.89 -14.44
C ILE A 77 -7.95 8.19 -15.20
N ARG A 78 -8.47 7.17 -15.90
CA ARG A 78 -9.91 7.03 -16.14
C ARG A 78 -10.41 5.93 -15.22
N VAL A 79 -10.50 6.24 -13.93
CA VAL A 79 -11.09 5.33 -12.95
C VAL A 79 -12.35 6.00 -12.39
N PHE A 80 -13.47 5.57 -12.97
CA PHE A 80 -14.90 5.83 -12.70
C PHE A 80 -15.49 7.19 -13.10
#